data_AF-A0A1X9XXT1-F1
#
_entry.id   AF-A0A1X9XXT1-F1
#
_cell.length_a   1.000
_cell.length_b   1.000
_cell.length_c   1.000
_cell.angle_alpha   90.00
_cell.angle_beta   90.00
_cell.angle_gamma   90.00
#
_symmetry.space_group_name_H-M   'P 1'
#
loop_
_entity.id
_entity.type
_entity.pdbx_description
1 polymer ?
#
loop_
_entity_poly.entity_id
_entity_poly.type
_entity_poly.pdbx_seq_one_letter_code
_entity_poly.pdbx_strand_id
1 'polypeptide(L)'
;TLFLDSQPEQKEAFLQTLGMAAACYPVVRGTVVAVAGQPIDHEQERRKRGDNLGREFNLTYRRHLLENAQLIDIDQVSATVAR
;
A
#
# COMPACT_ATOMS: atom_id res chain seq x y z
N THR A 1 15.80 -1.56 -2.06
CA THR A 1 15.57 -0.48 -3.05
C THR A 1 14.17 -0.63 -3.60
N LEU A 2 13.30 0.37 -3.38
CA LEU A 2 11.93 0.38 -3.92
C LEU A 2 11.93 1.28 -5.16
N PHE A 3 11.73 0.69 -6.34
CA PHE A 3 11.56 1.46 -7.58
C PHE A 3 10.07 1.75 -7.74
N LEU A 4 9.69 3.01 -7.55
CA LEU A 4 8.36 3.51 -7.81
C LEU A 4 8.40 4.19 -9.18
N ASP A 5 7.45 3.86 -10.05
CA ASP A 5 7.18 4.53 -11.34
C ASP A 5 7.98 4.04 -12.56
N SER A 6 7.96 2.72 -12.84
CA SER A 6 8.37 2.19 -14.15
C SER A 6 7.17 2.08 -15.09
N GLN A 7 7.32 2.61 -16.31
CA GLN A 7 6.27 2.52 -17.34
C GLN A 7 6.19 1.09 -17.91
N PRO A 8 5.01 0.64 -18.40
CA PRO A 8 4.84 -0.70 -18.94
C PRO A 8 5.88 -1.08 -20.01
N GLU A 9 6.24 -0.15 -20.88
CA GLU A 9 7.20 -0.31 -21.97
C GLU A 9 8.64 -0.48 -21.47
N GLN A 10 8.94 0.04 -20.28
CA GLN A 10 10.27 -0.02 -19.67
C GLN A 10 10.51 -1.32 -18.89
N LYS A 11 9.46 -2.15 -18.71
CA LYS A 11 9.50 -3.34 -17.86
C LYS A 11 10.62 -4.32 -18.25
N GLU A 12 10.78 -4.60 -19.55
CA GLU A 12 11.75 -5.60 -20.00
C GLU A 12 13.19 -5.15 -19.79
N ALA A 13 13.53 -3.92 -20.20
CA ALA A 13 14.84 -3.31 -19.97
C ALA A 13 15.17 -3.19 -18.48
N PHE A 14 14.16 -2.89 -17.65
CA PHE A 14 14.30 -2.84 -16.20
C PHE A 14 14.60 -4.22 -15.60
N LEU A 15 13.88 -5.27 -16.00
CA LEU A 15 14.13 -6.63 -15.54
C LEU A 15 15.51 -7.15 -15.96
N GLN A 16 15.96 -6.82 -17.17
CA GLN A 16 17.32 -7.13 -17.63
C GLN A 16 18.37 -6.44 -16.76
N THR A 17 18.16 -5.16 -16.41
CA THR A 17 19.06 -4.38 -15.55
C THR A 17 19.13 -4.94 -14.12
N LEU A 18 18.00 -5.44 -13.60
CA LEU A 18 17.96 -6.07 -12.28
C LEU A 18 18.76 -7.38 -12.22
N GLY A 19 19.00 -8.04 -13.35
CA GLY A 19 19.80 -9.28 -13.44
C GLY A 19 19.21 -10.45 -12.65
N MET A 20 17.95 -10.36 -12.24
CA MET A 20 17.25 -11.37 -11.45
C MET A 20 15.78 -11.46 -11.84
N ALA A 21 15.17 -12.62 -11.59
CA ALA A 21 13.72 -12.77 -11.73
C ALA A 21 13.02 -11.89 -10.68
N ALA A 22 12.27 -10.89 -11.14
CA ALA A 22 11.47 -10.02 -10.29
C ALA A 22 10.03 -9.92 -10.81
N ALA A 23 9.07 -9.88 -9.89
CA ALA A 23 7.67 -9.66 -10.22
C ALA A 23 7.36 -8.16 -10.26
N CYS A 24 6.82 -7.68 -11.38
CA CYS A 24 6.31 -6.31 -11.50
C CYS A 24 4.82 -6.29 -11.21
N TYR A 25 4.38 -5.41 -10.32
CA TYR A 25 2.97 -5.24 -9.96
C TYR A 25 2.50 -3.83 -10.32
N PRO A 26 1.28 -3.67 -10.84
CA PRO A 26 0.72 -2.35 -11.05
C PRO A 26 0.48 -1.66 -9.70
N VAL A 27 0.76 -0.37 -9.65
CA VAL A 27 0.51 0.51 -8.51
C VAL A 27 -0.45 1.60 -8.96
N VAL A 28 -1.50 1.82 -8.17
CA VAL A 28 -2.36 3.00 -8.30
C VAL A 28 -2.22 3.86 -7.07
N ARG A 29 -2.42 5.17 -7.24
CA ARG A 29 -2.42 6.13 -6.14
C ARG A 29 -3.84 6.33 -5.65
N GLY A 30 -4.02 6.35 -4.34
CA GLY A 30 -5.33 6.54 -3.72
C GLY A 30 -5.23 7.23 -2.37
N THR A 31 -6.32 7.87 -1.97
CA THR A 31 -6.42 8.60 -0.69
C THR A 31 -7.58 8.04 0.11
N VAL A 32 -7.42 7.92 1.43
CA VAL A 32 -8.50 7.46 2.32
C VAL A 32 -9.52 8.57 2.50
N VAL A 33 -10.75 8.36 2.00
CA VAL A 33 -11.83 9.36 2.08
C VAL A 33 -12.66 9.25 3.36
N ALA A 34 -12.77 8.04 3.92
CA ALA A 34 -13.52 7.76 5.13
C ALA A 34 -13.00 6.48 5.81
N VAL A 35 -13.15 6.41 7.13
CA VAL A 35 -12.92 5.19 7.93
C VAL A 35 -14.18 4.91 8.73
N ALA A 36 -14.68 3.66 8.67
CA ALA A 36 -15.93 3.27 9.33
C ALA A 36 -17.12 4.22 9.03
N GLY A 37 -17.19 4.73 7.79
CA GLY A 37 -18.23 5.68 7.36
C GLY A 37 -18.02 7.12 7.84
N GLN A 38 -17.02 7.40 8.66
CA GLN A 38 -16.66 8.75 9.09
C GLN A 38 -15.68 9.38 8.10
N PRO A 39 -16.00 10.52 7.48
CA PRO A 39 -15.09 11.23 6.58
C PRO A 39 -13.79 11.62 7.27
N ILE A 40 -12.68 11.56 6.53
CA ILE A 40 -11.38 12.02 7.02
C ILE A 40 -11.24 13.53 6.78
N ASP A 41 -10.85 14.27 7.81
CA ASP A 41 -10.40 15.65 7.66
C ASP A 41 -8.93 15.66 7.21
N HIS A 42 -8.72 15.80 5.91
CA HIS A 42 -7.39 15.81 5.31
C HIS A 42 -6.51 16.97 5.77
N GLU A 43 -7.08 18.12 6.16
CA GLU A 43 -6.28 19.25 6.63
C GLU A 43 -5.74 18.98 8.03
N GLN A 44 -6.57 18.41 8.91
CA GLN A 44 -6.15 18.01 10.24
C GLN A 44 -5.16 16.84 10.21
N GLU A 45 -5.41 15.81 9.39
CA GLU A 45 -4.49 14.68 9.26
C GLU A 45 -3.10 15.12 8.79
N ARG A 46 -3.01 16.07 7.85
CA ARG A 46 -1.74 16.62 7.35
C ARG A 46 -0.89 17.32 8.41
N ARG A 47 -1.48 17.75 9.53
CA ARG A 47 -0.76 18.38 10.64
C ARG A 47 -0.14 17.37 11.60
N LYS A 48 -0.51 16.08 11.52
CA LYS A 48 0.06 15.04 12.38
C LYS A 48 1.53 14.77 12.01
N ARG A 49 2.37 14.60 13.04
CA ARG A 49 3.78 14.21 12.89
C ARG A 49 4.01 12.71 12.64
N GLY A 50 3.00 11.87 12.93
CA GLY A 50 3.07 10.42 12.80
C GLY A 50 2.22 9.90 11.64
N ASP A 51 1.56 8.75 11.85
CA ASP A 51 0.63 8.20 10.87
C ASP A 51 -0.47 9.22 10.51
N ASN A 52 -0.68 9.35 9.21
CA ASN A 52 -1.48 10.39 8.60
C ASN A 52 -2.29 9.75 7.46
N LEU A 53 -3.60 9.74 7.62
CA LEU A 53 -4.53 9.17 6.64
C LEU A 53 -4.84 10.12 5.48
N GLY A 54 -4.47 11.40 5.62
CA GLY A 54 -4.63 12.43 4.61
C GLY A 54 -3.56 12.42 3.52
N ARG A 55 -2.58 11.52 3.56
CA ARG A 55 -1.58 11.35 2.50
C ARG A 55 -2.11 10.48 1.35
N GLU A 56 -1.43 10.56 0.21
CA GLU A 56 -1.62 9.61 -0.89
C GLU A 56 -0.88 8.30 -0.60
N PHE A 57 -1.51 7.18 -0.89
CA PHE A 57 -0.97 5.84 -0.70
C PHE A 57 -0.73 5.14 -2.03
N ASN A 58 0.36 4.39 -2.10
CA ASN A 58 0.64 3.46 -3.19
C ASN A 58 -0.10 2.15 -2.94
N LEU A 59 -1.18 1.93 -3.69
CA LEU A 59 -1.97 0.71 -3.64
C LEU A 59 -1.41 -0.25 -4.70
N THR A 60 -0.76 -1.31 -4.24
CA THR A 60 -0.24 -2.35 -5.14
C THR A 60 -1.29 -3.43 -5.35
N TYR A 61 -1.74 -3.63 -6.58
CA TYR A 61 -2.71 -4.68 -6.88
C TYR A 61 -2.03 -6.03 -7.11
N ARG A 62 -2.35 -7.02 -6.29
CA ARG A 62 -1.82 -8.39 -6.35
C ARG A 62 -2.94 -9.40 -6.14
N ARG A 63 -2.87 -10.55 -6.82
CA ARG A 63 -3.86 -11.65 -6.70
C ARG A 63 -3.60 -12.62 -5.55
N HIS A 64 -2.49 -12.45 -4.84
CA HIS A 64 -2.08 -13.33 -3.75
C HIS A 64 -1.60 -12.50 -2.56
N LEU A 65 -1.69 -13.09 -1.39
CA LEU A 65 -1.16 -12.54 -0.15
C LEU A 65 0.36 -12.81 -0.08
N LEU A 66 1.12 -11.88 0.50
CA LEU A 66 2.54 -12.14 0.79
C LEU A 66 2.66 -13.20 1.89
N GLU A 67 3.78 -13.92 1.93
CA GLU A 67 4.02 -14.99 2.91
C GLU A 67 3.87 -14.52 4.37
N ASN A 68 4.23 -13.25 4.63
CA ASN A 68 4.15 -12.61 5.93
C ASN A 68 2.91 -11.74 6.12
N ALA A 69 1.97 -11.77 5.17
CA ALA A 69 0.72 -11.04 5.28
C ALA A 69 -0.42 -12.00 5.66
N GLN A 70 -1.37 -11.51 6.45
CA GLN A 70 -2.55 -12.25 6.88
C GLN A 70 -3.80 -11.39 6.62
N LEU A 71 -4.85 -12.02 6.13
CA LEU A 71 -6.19 -11.42 6.11
C LEU A 71 -6.87 -11.81 7.42
N ILE A 72 -7.23 -10.81 8.19
CA ILE A 72 -7.86 -10.98 9.50
C ILE A 72 -9.26 -10.39 9.39
N ASP A 73 -10.26 -11.17 9.78
CA ASP A 73 -11.63 -10.66 9.93
C ASP A 73 -11.66 -9.66 11.10
N ILE A 74 -12.39 -8.57 10.96
CA ILE A 74 -12.44 -7.51 11.97
C ILE A 74 -12.91 -8.05 13.34
N ASP A 75 -13.76 -9.07 13.33
CA ASP A 75 -14.22 -9.76 14.56
C ASP A 75 -13.09 -10.51 15.29
N GLN A 76 -11.97 -10.80 14.60
CA GLN A 76 -10.79 -11.47 15.15
C GLN A 76 -9.68 -10.48 15.57
N VAL A 77 -9.81 -9.18 15.28
CA VAL A 77 -8.78 -8.16 15.58
C VAL A 77 -8.74 -7.81 17.07
N SER A 78 -9.87 -7.91 17.79
CA SER A 78 -9.99 -7.53 19.20
C SER A 78 -9.06 -8.31 20.15
N ALA A 79 -8.52 -9.46 19.72
CA ALA A 79 -7.62 -10.28 20.54
C ALA A 79 -6.13 -9.95 20.37
N THR A 80 -5.74 -9.22 19.32
CA THR A 80 -4.33 -9.14 18.89
C THR A 80 -3.64 -7.83 19.28
N VAL A 81 -4.38 -6.73 19.43
CA VAL A 81 -3.80 -5.38 19.71
C VAL A 81 -3.57 -5.13 21.21
N ALA A 82 -3.94 -6.07 22.08
CA ALA A 82 -3.75 -5.99 23.53
C ALA A 82 -2.40 -6.56 24.03
N ARG A 83 -1.41 -6.76 23.15
CA ARG A 83 -0.08 -7.28 23.50
C ARG A 83 1.04 -6.33 23.13
#